data_AF-A0A818B3B4-F1
#
_entry.id   AF-A0A818B3B4-F1
#
_cell.length_a   1.000
_cell.length_b   1.000
_cell.length_c   1.000
_cell.angle_alpha   90.00
_cell.angle_beta   90.00
_cell.angle_gamma   90.00
#
_symmetry.space_group_name_H-M   'P 1'
#
loop_
_entity.id
_entity.type
_entity.pdbx_description
1 polymer ?
#
loop_
_entity_poly.entity_id
_entity_poly.type
_entity_poly.pdbx_seq_one_letter_code
_entity_poly.pdbx_strand_id
1 'polypeptide(L)'
;MLPQDESLKILKEFLLEHHYEKVQGISIKVILQLADLVLKETAFVDGNKFYRQIIGGAMGSPFTLTLANIFMWKWEKDAICGAIGPHEIYGRYIDDIFFTFNDPKIKIEAVIKKANDFHPNIKLEANIGSCVSFLDLLINNKNGILSTSVHHKPAAEPCVVPFISDHPRHVFSNIIQAALLRAVRYSSTLDIFEKERRAIRLMLLYNGYPSTYIDIHFRKFFGNAISQSSMIPFIDNENQFLIMRNRLLPLASAKERETQHRIAAVRLNEETKDTNDKEKRTIITTIPKQNKQNKFANTLFLHYTHEKRLHSMKRQIHKIFSGTFQDTLAMNLRLIVGHRNHRNIGHELIQKRPTASILKPQQLPSKVFLVNSCLPVIFN
;
A
#
# COMPACT_ATOMS: atom_id res chain seq x y z
N MET A 1 -16.98 -14.79 -9.95
CA MET A 1 -15.56 -15.10 -10.23
C MET A 1 -15.30 -14.91 -11.72
N LEU A 2 -14.14 -14.34 -12.09
CA LEU A 2 -13.82 -13.93 -13.46
C LEU A 2 -13.64 -15.12 -14.42
N PRO A 3 -14.37 -15.21 -15.56
CA PRO A 3 -14.08 -16.21 -16.59
C PRO A 3 -12.74 -15.91 -17.28
N GLN A 4 -11.84 -16.89 -17.35
CA GLN A 4 -10.45 -16.66 -17.78
C GLN A 4 -10.37 -16.18 -19.26
N ASP A 5 -11.00 -16.90 -20.19
CA ASP A 5 -10.98 -16.56 -21.62
C ASP A 5 -11.69 -15.23 -21.93
N GLU A 6 -12.77 -14.91 -21.22
CA GLU A 6 -13.46 -13.63 -21.35
C GLU A 6 -12.59 -12.47 -20.82
N SER A 7 -11.94 -12.67 -19.67
CA SER A 7 -11.03 -11.68 -19.10
C SER A 7 -9.86 -11.36 -20.04
N LEU A 8 -9.34 -12.36 -20.77
CA LEU A 8 -8.30 -12.15 -21.78
C LEU A 8 -8.80 -11.38 -23.00
N LYS A 9 -10.06 -11.58 -23.42
CA LYS A 9 -10.69 -10.77 -24.48
C LYS A 9 -10.87 -9.32 -24.03
N ILE A 10 -11.42 -9.09 -22.84
CA ILE A 10 -11.63 -7.75 -22.29
C ILE A 10 -10.29 -7.03 -22.03
N LEU A 11 -9.24 -7.74 -21.60
CA LEU A 11 -7.88 -7.18 -21.51
C LEU A 11 -7.37 -6.71 -22.88
N LYS A 12 -7.61 -7.48 -23.94
CA LYS A 12 -7.24 -7.08 -25.31
C LYS A 12 -8.05 -5.86 -25.76
N GLU A 13 -9.36 -5.84 -25.53
CA GLU A 13 -10.24 -4.70 -25.85
C GLU A 13 -9.80 -3.42 -25.13
N PHE A 14 -9.55 -3.50 -23.82
CA PHE A 14 -9.06 -2.39 -23.00
C PHE A 14 -7.74 -1.81 -23.53
N LEU A 15 -6.76 -2.66 -23.86
CA LEU A 15 -5.47 -2.23 -24.41
C LEU A 15 -5.61 -1.53 -25.77
N LEU A 16 -6.53 -2.01 -26.61
CA LEU A 16 -6.81 -1.41 -27.92
C LEU A 16 -7.60 -0.09 -27.83
N GLU A 17 -8.62 -0.03 -26.97
CA GLU A 17 -9.45 1.17 -26.75
C GLU A 17 -8.60 2.33 -26.18
N HIS A 18 -7.63 2.03 -25.33
CA HIS A 18 -6.67 3.01 -24.79
C HIS A 18 -5.40 3.18 -25.64
N HIS A 19 -5.40 2.71 -26.90
CA HIS A 19 -4.33 2.90 -27.88
C HIS A 19 -2.92 2.44 -27.44
N TYR A 20 -2.82 1.43 -26.56
CA TYR A 20 -1.53 0.86 -26.17
C TYR A 20 -0.96 -0.05 -27.24
N GLU A 21 0.09 0.38 -27.95
CA GLU A 21 0.87 -0.54 -28.81
C GLU A 21 1.81 -1.45 -28.00
N LYS A 22 2.40 -0.90 -26.93
CA LYS A 22 3.35 -1.56 -26.03
C LYS A 22 3.17 -1.04 -24.61
N VAL A 23 3.29 -1.92 -23.62
CA VAL A 23 3.38 -1.52 -22.20
C VAL A 23 4.80 -1.75 -21.72
N GLN A 24 5.48 -0.69 -21.29
CA GLN A 24 6.90 -0.72 -20.88
C GLN A 24 7.87 -1.31 -21.95
N GLY A 25 7.49 -1.29 -23.22
CA GLY A 25 8.23 -1.87 -24.35
C GLY A 25 7.82 -3.30 -24.73
N ILE A 26 6.97 -3.95 -23.95
CA ILE A 26 6.41 -5.28 -24.24
C ILE A 26 5.18 -5.12 -25.15
N SER A 27 5.10 -5.87 -26.25
CA SER A 27 3.95 -5.80 -27.17
C SER A 27 2.68 -6.42 -26.59
N ILE A 28 1.50 -5.95 -27.03
CA ILE A 28 0.19 -6.50 -26.63
C ILE A 28 0.17 -8.04 -26.76
N LYS A 29 0.69 -8.58 -27.87
CA LYS A 29 0.71 -10.04 -28.12
C LYS A 29 1.43 -10.80 -27.00
N VAL A 30 2.58 -10.31 -26.55
CA VAL A 30 3.36 -10.93 -25.47
C VAL A 30 2.65 -10.75 -24.12
N ILE A 31 2.04 -9.59 -23.87
CA ILE A 31 1.24 -9.34 -22.65
C ILE A 31 0.08 -10.34 -22.56
N LEU A 32 -0.65 -10.56 -23.66
CA LEU A 32 -1.76 -11.52 -23.70
C LEU A 32 -1.29 -12.96 -23.52
N GLN A 33 -0.14 -13.34 -24.08
CA GLN A 33 0.45 -14.67 -23.86
C GLN A 33 0.88 -14.89 -22.40
N LEU A 34 1.47 -13.87 -21.77
CA LEU A 34 1.84 -13.93 -20.35
C LEU A 34 0.60 -13.94 -19.44
N ALA A 35 -0.44 -13.19 -19.79
CA ALA A 35 -1.72 -13.19 -19.08
C ALA A 35 -2.42 -14.56 -19.15
N ASP A 36 -2.44 -15.17 -20.33
CA ASP A 36 -3.01 -16.51 -20.56
C ASP A 36 -2.30 -17.56 -19.70
N LEU A 37 -0.96 -17.57 -19.72
CA LEU A 37 -0.12 -18.44 -18.90
C LEU A 37 -0.40 -18.25 -17.40
N VAL A 38 -0.43 -17.01 -16.90
CA VAL A 38 -0.64 -16.71 -15.47
C VAL A 38 -2.03 -17.15 -14.99
N LEU A 39 -3.06 -17.03 -15.84
CA LEU A 39 -4.42 -17.45 -15.48
C LEU A 39 -4.58 -18.98 -15.52
N LYS A 40 -4.14 -19.62 -16.62
CA LYS A 40 -4.44 -21.03 -16.90
C LYS A 40 -3.50 -22.01 -16.20
N GLU A 41 -2.25 -21.63 -15.97
CA GLU A 41 -1.26 -22.47 -15.28
C GLU A 41 -1.20 -22.21 -13.76
N THR A 42 -2.20 -21.52 -13.19
CA THR A 42 -2.34 -21.41 -11.72
C THR A 42 -2.74 -22.76 -11.13
N ALA A 43 -1.82 -23.38 -10.40
CA ALA A 43 -2.05 -24.59 -9.62
C ALA A 43 -1.67 -24.39 -8.13
N PHE A 44 -2.34 -25.11 -7.25
CA PHE A 44 -2.08 -25.11 -5.80
C PHE A 44 -2.25 -26.50 -5.20
N VAL A 45 -1.76 -26.68 -3.98
CA VAL A 45 -1.89 -27.93 -3.21
C VAL A 45 -2.77 -27.69 -2.00
N ASP A 46 -3.74 -28.57 -1.79
CA ASP A 46 -4.53 -28.66 -0.55
C ASP A 46 -4.72 -30.14 -0.19
N GLY A 47 -4.61 -30.50 1.08
CA GLY A 47 -4.77 -31.87 1.57
C GLY A 47 -3.96 -32.94 0.80
N ASN A 48 -2.70 -32.65 0.45
CA ASN A 48 -1.83 -33.49 -0.41
C ASN A 48 -2.36 -33.77 -1.84
N LYS A 49 -3.34 -33.00 -2.33
CA LYS A 49 -3.87 -33.07 -3.69
C LYS A 49 -3.52 -31.82 -4.48
N PHE A 50 -3.22 -32.01 -5.76
CA PHE A 50 -2.96 -30.92 -6.71
C PHE A 50 -4.26 -30.46 -7.36
N TYR A 51 -4.49 -29.15 -7.37
CA TYR A 51 -5.64 -28.51 -7.98
C TYR A 51 -5.19 -27.45 -8.98
N ARG A 52 -5.87 -27.35 -10.12
CA ARG A 52 -5.69 -26.25 -11.09
C ARG A 52 -6.89 -25.32 -11.04
N GLN A 53 -6.64 -24.02 -10.98
CA GLN A 53 -7.70 -23.02 -10.95
C GLN A 53 -8.27 -22.82 -12.37
N ILE A 54 -9.55 -23.20 -12.55
CA ILE A 54 -10.26 -23.11 -13.84
C ILE A 54 -11.09 -21.83 -14.03
N ILE A 55 -11.36 -21.08 -12.96
CA ILE A 55 -12.12 -19.82 -12.97
C ILE A 55 -11.45 -18.84 -12.00
N GLY A 56 -11.34 -17.57 -12.42
CA GLY A 56 -10.55 -16.55 -11.72
C GLY A 56 -9.05 -16.71 -11.95
N GLY A 57 -8.27 -15.98 -11.16
CA GLY A 57 -6.82 -16.16 -11.01
C GLY A 57 -6.44 -16.24 -9.54
N ALA A 58 -5.16 -16.52 -9.26
CA ALA A 58 -4.66 -16.71 -7.90
C ALA A 58 -4.95 -15.50 -7.00
N MET A 59 -5.56 -15.74 -5.83
CA MET A 59 -5.72 -14.70 -4.81
C MET A 59 -4.34 -14.17 -4.37
N GLY A 60 -4.22 -12.84 -4.25
CA GLY A 60 -2.95 -12.17 -3.96
C GLY A 60 -2.05 -11.92 -5.18
N SER A 61 -2.38 -12.45 -6.38
CA SER A 61 -1.69 -12.10 -7.63
C SER A 61 -1.94 -10.63 -7.98
N PRO A 62 -0.89 -9.78 -8.10
CA PRO A 62 -1.06 -8.38 -8.50
C PRO A 62 -1.71 -8.24 -9.88
N PHE A 63 -1.41 -9.17 -10.79
CA PHE A 63 -2.01 -9.18 -12.13
C PHE A 63 -3.52 -9.47 -12.08
N THR A 64 -3.95 -10.43 -11.25
CA THR A 64 -5.37 -10.78 -11.13
C THR A 64 -6.22 -9.62 -10.61
N LEU A 65 -5.68 -8.80 -9.69
CA LEU A 65 -6.35 -7.58 -9.22
C LEU A 65 -6.46 -6.52 -10.33
N THR A 66 -5.41 -6.31 -11.11
CA THR A 66 -5.46 -5.40 -12.28
C THR A 66 -6.48 -5.87 -13.30
N LEU A 67 -6.49 -7.17 -13.62
CA LEU A 67 -7.41 -7.79 -14.56
C LEU A 67 -8.87 -7.70 -14.07
N ALA A 68 -9.11 -7.91 -12.77
CA ALA A 68 -10.44 -7.73 -12.17
C ALA A 68 -10.96 -6.30 -12.37
N ASN A 69 -10.11 -5.29 -12.18
CA ASN A 69 -10.50 -3.90 -12.40
C ASN A 69 -10.78 -3.57 -13.87
N ILE A 70 -10.05 -4.19 -14.81
CA ILE A 70 -10.29 -4.07 -16.25
C ILE A 70 -11.60 -4.78 -16.66
N PHE A 71 -11.89 -5.95 -16.10
CA PHE A 71 -13.17 -6.64 -16.31
C PHE A 71 -14.33 -5.80 -15.80
N MET A 72 -14.23 -5.29 -14.57
CA MET A 72 -15.25 -4.42 -13.98
C MET A 72 -15.42 -3.13 -14.78
N TRP A 73 -14.35 -2.50 -15.28
CA TRP A 73 -14.47 -1.32 -16.16
C TRP A 73 -15.38 -1.57 -17.37
N LYS A 74 -15.22 -2.72 -18.05
CA LYS A 74 -16.04 -3.07 -19.22
C LYS A 74 -17.49 -3.32 -18.83
N TRP A 75 -17.70 -4.08 -17.76
CA TRP A 75 -19.04 -4.35 -17.22
C TRP A 75 -19.74 -3.08 -16.71
N GLU A 76 -19.04 -2.18 -16.02
CA GLU A 76 -19.55 -0.89 -15.54
C GLU A 76 -19.98 0.00 -16.71
N LYS A 77 -19.15 0.09 -17.76
CA LYS A 77 -19.41 0.85 -18.99
C LYS A 77 -20.70 0.42 -19.68
N ASP A 78 -20.94 -0.89 -19.77
CA ASP A 78 -22.08 -1.44 -20.51
C ASP A 78 -23.36 -1.57 -19.64
N ALA A 79 -23.23 -1.92 -18.36
CA ALA A 79 -24.35 -2.21 -17.46
C ALA A 79 -24.80 -1.01 -16.61
N ILE A 80 -23.88 -0.13 -16.18
CA ILE A 80 -24.13 0.94 -15.21
C ILE A 80 -24.08 2.34 -15.81
N CYS A 81 -23.08 2.67 -16.63
CA CYS A 81 -22.81 4.06 -17.04
C CYS A 81 -23.97 4.75 -17.77
N GLY A 82 -24.81 4.01 -18.50
CA GLY A 82 -26.01 4.56 -19.14
C GLY A 82 -27.23 4.75 -18.22
N ALA A 83 -27.14 4.31 -16.97
CA ALA A 83 -28.23 4.35 -15.98
C ALA A 83 -28.02 5.37 -14.86
N ILE A 84 -26.78 5.81 -14.63
CA ILE A 84 -26.43 6.81 -13.63
C ILE A 84 -26.34 8.18 -14.29
N GLY A 85 -27.08 9.14 -13.76
CA GLY A 85 -27.13 10.50 -14.31
C GLY A 85 -25.90 11.35 -13.95
N PRO A 86 -25.82 12.58 -14.50
CA PRO A 86 -24.69 13.48 -14.29
C PRO A 86 -24.69 14.19 -12.92
N HIS A 87 -25.75 14.04 -12.12
CA HIS A 87 -25.87 14.66 -10.79
C HIS A 87 -25.74 13.62 -9.66
N GLU A 88 -25.35 12.40 -10.01
CA GLU A 88 -25.18 11.27 -9.13
C GLU A 88 -23.69 11.07 -8.83
N ILE A 89 -23.36 10.79 -7.56
CA ILE A 89 -22.04 10.30 -7.18
C ILE A 89 -21.98 8.83 -7.57
N TYR A 90 -20.90 8.41 -8.24
CA TYR A 90 -20.55 7.00 -8.43
C TYR A 90 -19.11 6.77 -7.97
N GLY A 91 -18.87 5.67 -7.26
CA GLY A 91 -17.53 5.23 -6.89
C GLY A 91 -17.48 3.73 -6.64
N ARG A 92 -16.44 3.07 -7.14
CA ARG A 92 -16.13 1.67 -6.86
C ARG A 92 -14.78 1.56 -6.15
N TYR A 93 -14.73 0.74 -5.11
CA TYR A 93 -13.50 0.31 -4.46
C TYR A 93 -13.37 -1.20 -4.61
N ILE A 94 -12.61 -1.64 -5.62
CA ILE A 94 -12.43 -3.05 -5.99
C ILE A 94 -13.79 -3.70 -6.31
N ASP A 95 -14.39 -4.38 -5.34
CA ASP A 95 -15.66 -5.12 -5.38
C ASP A 95 -16.84 -4.36 -4.72
N ASP A 96 -16.58 -3.36 -3.87
CA ASP A 96 -17.61 -2.51 -3.28
C ASP A 96 -18.01 -1.35 -4.21
N ILE A 97 -19.30 -1.16 -4.47
CA ILE A 97 -19.84 -0.04 -5.27
C ILE A 97 -20.74 0.85 -4.39
N PHE A 98 -20.55 2.16 -4.47
CA PHE A 98 -21.43 3.17 -3.90
C PHE A 98 -21.91 4.14 -4.98
N PHE A 99 -23.21 4.43 -4.97
CA PHE A 99 -23.76 5.53 -5.76
C PHE A 99 -24.96 6.19 -5.10
N THR A 100 -25.18 7.47 -5.42
CA THR A 100 -26.43 8.17 -5.11
C THR A 100 -27.39 8.07 -6.29
N PHE A 101 -28.68 8.24 -6.04
CA PHE A 101 -29.69 8.23 -7.10
C PHE A 101 -30.82 9.19 -6.70
N ASN A 102 -31.14 10.15 -7.58
CA ASN A 102 -32.16 11.17 -7.30
C ASN A 102 -33.57 10.74 -7.73
N ASP A 103 -33.66 9.70 -8.56
CA ASP A 103 -34.89 9.15 -9.12
C ASP A 103 -35.59 8.17 -8.15
N PRO A 104 -36.90 7.88 -8.31
CA PRO A 104 -37.66 7.00 -7.41
C PRO A 104 -37.08 5.59 -7.26
N LYS A 105 -37.27 4.98 -6.07
CA LYS A 105 -36.72 3.65 -5.70
C LYS A 105 -36.96 2.54 -6.74
N ILE A 106 -38.11 2.56 -7.40
CA ILE A 106 -38.48 1.58 -8.44
C ILE A 106 -37.48 1.58 -9.62
N LYS A 107 -36.96 2.75 -10.00
CA LYS A 107 -35.96 2.87 -11.09
C LYS A 107 -34.61 2.29 -10.68
N ILE A 108 -34.10 2.58 -9.48
CA ILE A 108 -32.83 1.99 -9.01
C ILE A 108 -32.93 0.46 -8.85
N GLU A 109 -34.06 -0.06 -8.38
CA GLU A 109 -34.32 -1.50 -8.34
C GLU A 109 -34.30 -2.13 -9.75
N ALA A 110 -34.87 -1.47 -10.76
CA ALA A 110 -34.80 -1.90 -12.15
C ALA A 110 -33.38 -1.84 -12.74
N VAL A 111 -32.58 -0.83 -12.37
CA VAL A 111 -31.16 -0.72 -12.76
C VAL A 111 -30.33 -1.85 -12.15
N ILE A 112 -30.49 -2.13 -10.86
CA ILE A 112 -29.81 -3.24 -10.17
C ILE A 112 -30.19 -4.58 -10.79
N LYS A 113 -31.48 -4.79 -11.09
CA LYS A 113 -31.94 -5.99 -11.78
C LYS A 113 -31.27 -6.14 -13.14
N LYS A 114 -31.30 -5.09 -13.98
CA LYS A 114 -30.65 -5.10 -15.31
C LYS A 114 -29.14 -5.39 -15.21
N ALA A 115 -28.46 -4.84 -14.22
CA ALA A 115 -27.02 -5.08 -14.01
C ALA A 115 -26.71 -6.52 -13.55
N ASN A 116 -27.59 -7.13 -12.75
CA ASN A 116 -27.50 -8.54 -12.37
C ASN A 116 -27.84 -9.49 -13.52
N ASP A 117 -28.80 -9.12 -14.37
CA ASP A 117 -29.17 -9.89 -15.56
C ASP A 117 -28.11 -9.78 -16.69
N PHE A 118 -27.14 -8.85 -16.59
CA PHE A 118 -26.14 -8.57 -17.63
C PHE A 118 -25.00 -9.60 -17.70
N HIS A 119 -24.56 -10.18 -16.58
CA HIS A 119 -23.46 -11.17 -16.58
C HIS A 119 -23.64 -12.24 -15.49
N PRO A 120 -23.62 -13.55 -15.83
CA PRO A 120 -23.99 -14.62 -14.90
C PRO A 120 -23.05 -14.77 -13.70
N ASN A 121 -21.81 -14.26 -13.78
CA ASN A 121 -20.81 -14.39 -12.71
C ASN A 121 -20.64 -13.11 -11.87
N ILE A 122 -21.45 -12.07 -12.11
CA ILE A 122 -21.52 -10.83 -11.33
C ILE A 122 -22.92 -10.71 -10.74
N LYS A 123 -22.98 -10.52 -9.42
CA LYS A 123 -24.24 -10.33 -8.69
C LYS A 123 -24.05 -9.22 -7.66
N LEU A 124 -24.81 -8.15 -7.81
CA LEU A 124 -24.91 -7.04 -6.88
C LEU A 124 -25.93 -7.37 -5.79
N GLU A 125 -25.50 -7.26 -4.54
CA GLU A 125 -26.38 -7.28 -3.37
C GLU A 125 -26.48 -5.85 -2.84
N ALA A 126 -27.56 -5.16 -3.23
CA ALA A 126 -27.73 -3.74 -2.98
C ALA A 126 -28.49 -3.45 -1.67
N ASN A 127 -27.94 -2.58 -0.83
CA ASN A 127 -28.64 -2.00 0.30
C ASN A 127 -29.09 -0.57 -0.07
N ILE A 128 -30.40 -0.38 -0.23
CA ILE A 128 -30.99 0.90 -0.67
C ILE A 128 -31.69 1.57 0.51
N GLY A 129 -31.19 2.73 0.93
CA GLY A 129 -31.81 3.53 1.99
C GLY A 129 -31.21 4.93 2.12
N SER A 130 -31.80 5.74 3.00
CA SER A 130 -31.25 7.05 3.37
C SER A 130 -29.99 6.94 4.24
N CYS A 131 -29.75 5.79 4.88
CA CYS A 131 -28.56 5.52 5.67
C CYS A 131 -27.93 4.18 5.22
N VAL A 132 -26.69 4.23 4.73
CA VAL A 132 -25.98 3.06 4.18
C VAL A 132 -24.52 3.04 4.64
N SER A 133 -23.96 1.85 4.80
CA SER A 133 -22.53 1.64 5.08
C SER A 133 -21.76 1.38 3.77
N PHE A 134 -20.62 2.03 3.59
CA PHE A 134 -19.68 1.77 2.50
C PHE A 134 -18.26 1.76 3.07
N LEU A 135 -17.56 0.62 3.00
CA LEU A 135 -16.29 0.40 3.69
C LEU A 135 -16.42 0.77 5.20
N ASP A 136 -15.53 1.61 5.71
CA ASP A 136 -15.54 2.13 7.09
C ASP A 136 -16.42 3.39 7.27
N LEU A 137 -17.20 3.80 6.27
CA LEU A 137 -18.08 4.97 6.32
C LEU A 137 -19.55 4.57 6.55
N LEU A 138 -20.22 5.27 7.46
CA LEU A 138 -21.68 5.29 7.54
C LEU A 138 -22.17 6.62 6.98
N ILE A 139 -22.90 6.55 5.86
CA ILE A 139 -23.34 7.68 5.04
C ILE A 139 -24.85 7.86 5.25
N ASN A 140 -25.25 9.03 5.73
CA ASN A 140 -26.64 9.38 6.00
C ASN A 140 -27.05 10.61 5.16
N ASN A 141 -28.02 10.41 4.28
CA ASN A 141 -28.64 11.40 3.41
C ASN A 141 -29.84 12.06 4.12
N LYS A 142 -29.73 13.35 4.39
CA LYS A 142 -30.83 14.20 4.86
C LYS A 142 -31.21 15.18 3.76
N ASN A 143 -32.26 14.85 3.01
CA ASN A 143 -32.86 15.70 1.96
C ASN A 143 -31.83 16.21 0.93
N GLY A 144 -30.94 15.34 0.45
CA GLY A 144 -29.87 15.65 -0.51
C GLY A 144 -28.54 16.02 0.15
N ILE A 145 -28.51 16.34 1.45
CA ILE A 145 -27.29 16.64 2.18
C ILE A 145 -26.71 15.33 2.76
N LEU A 146 -25.57 14.91 2.22
CA LEU A 146 -24.83 13.75 2.73
C LEU A 146 -24.01 14.12 3.98
N SER A 147 -24.21 13.35 5.03
CA SER A 147 -23.41 13.39 6.26
C SER A 147 -22.71 12.06 6.46
N THR A 148 -21.43 12.08 6.81
CA THR A 148 -20.63 10.87 7.03
C THR A 148 -20.22 10.75 8.49
N SER A 149 -20.06 9.51 8.91
CA SER A 149 -19.54 9.11 10.23
C SER A 149 -18.75 7.81 10.08
N VAL A 150 -18.03 7.41 11.13
CA VAL A 150 -17.36 6.10 11.16
C VAL A 150 -18.41 4.99 11.28
N HIS A 151 -18.34 4.00 10.39
CA HIS A 151 -19.12 2.77 10.54
C HIS A 151 -18.45 1.83 11.55
N HIS A 152 -19.25 1.31 12.49
CA HIS A 152 -18.87 0.21 13.38
C HIS A 152 -19.82 -0.95 13.11
N LYS A 153 -19.27 -2.15 12.87
CA LYS A 153 -20.08 -3.35 12.66
C LYS A 153 -20.80 -3.70 13.97
N PRO A 154 -22.11 -3.99 13.99
CA PRO A 154 -22.88 -4.20 15.23
C PRO A 154 -22.33 -5.31 16.15
N ALA A 155 -21.67 -6.33 15.59
CA ALA A 155 -21.06 -7.44 16.31
C ALA A 155 -19.53 -7.32 16.50
N ALA A 156 -18.92 -6.19 16.13
CA ALA A 156 -17.50 -5.97 16.38
C ALA A 156 -17.28 -5.53 17.83
N GLU A 157 -16.63 -6.37 18.62
CA GLU A 157 -16.06 -5.93 19.90
C GLU A 157 -15.04 -4.80 19.66
N PRO A 158 -14.93 -3.83 20.58
CA PRO A 158 -13.96 -2.75 20.52
C PRO A 158 -12.54 -3.25 20.88
N CYS A 159 -12.10 -4.35 20.27
CA CYS A 159 -10.83 -5.00 20.54
C CYS A 159 -9.72 -4.39 19.67
N VAL A 160 -8.70 -3.85 20.32
CA VAL A 160 -7.42 -3.48 19.71
C VAL A 160 -6.31 -4.25 20.42
N VAL A 161 -5.06 -4.12 19.95
CA VAL A 161 -3.92 -4.74 20.65
C VAL A 161 -3.89 -4.28 22.13
N PRO A 162 -4.03 -5.20 23.11
CA PRO A 162 -4.06 -4.85 24.53
C PRO A 162 -2.75 -4.23 25.00
N PHE A 163 -2.79 -3.21 25.86
CA PHE A 163 -1.60 -2.44 26.25
C PHE A 163 -0.53 -3.26 27.01
N ILE A 164 -0.93 -4.39 27.59
CA ILE A 164 -0.06 -5.35 28.28
C ILE A 164 0.68 -6.32 27.36
N SER A 165 0.36 -6.34 26.05
CA SER A 165 1.05 -7.22 25.09
C SER A 165 2.49 -6.77 24.83
N ASP A 166 3.36 -7.73 24.50
CA ASP A 166 4.74 -7.45 24.13
C ASP A 166 4.84 -6.92 22.69
N HIS A 167 4.35 -5.70 22.49
CA HIS A 167 4.42 -4.99 21.21
C HIS A 167 5.24 -3.70 21.37
N PRO A 168 6.05 -3.33 20.36
CA PRO A 168 6.82 -2.09 20.40
C PRO A 168 5.93 -0.86 20.65
N ARG A 169 6.37 0.08 21.49
CA ARG A 169 5.58 1.27 21.88
C ARG A 169 5.06 2.11 20.71
N HIS A 170 5.69 2.05 19.53
CA HIS A 170 5.18 2.73 18.34
C HIS A 170 3.86 2.13 17.83
N VAL A 171 3.60 0.83 18.02
CA VAL A 171 2.35 0.15 17.60
C VAL A 171 1.17 0.74 18.36
N PHE A 172 1.23 0.79 19.69
CA PHE A 172 0.22 1.43 20.54
C PHE A 172 -0.02 2.90 20.16
N SER A 173 1.06 3.65 19.87
CA SER A 173 0.93 5.05 19.44
C SER A 173 0.33 5.22 18.04
N ASN A 174 0.48 4.22 17.18
CA ASN A 174 -0.07 4.22 15.82
C ASN A 174 -1.56 3.83 15.82
N ILE A 175 -1.99 2.92 16.70
CA ILE A 175 -3.41 2.59 16.89
C ILE A 175 -4.19 3.87 17.25
N ILE A 176 -3.71 4.64 18.24
CA ILE A 176 -4.34 5.90 18.65
C ILE A 176 -4.37 6.91 17.49
N GLN A 177 -3.24 7.10 16.78
CA GLN A 177 -3.17 8.05 15.67
C GLN A 177 -4.05 7.65 14.47
N ALA A 178 -4.12 6.37 14.13
CA ALA A 178 -4.95 5.87 13.04
C ALA A 178 -6.44 6.03 13.36
N ALA A 179 -6.86 5.68 14.58
CA ALA A 179 -8.24 5.84 15.03
C ALA A 179 -8.67 7.32 15.01
N LEU A 180 -7.86 8.23 15.55
CA LEU A 180 -8.14 9.67 15.52
C LEU A 180 -8.14 10.25 14.09
N LEU A 181 -7.18 9.84 13.23
CA LEU A 181 -7.15 10.27 11.83
C LEU A 181 -8.39 9.82 11.06
N ARG A 182 -8.84 8.58 11.27
CA ARG A 182 -10.08 8.03 10.73
C ARG A 182 -11.29 8.85 11.19
N ALA A 183 -11.41 9.08 12.50
CA ALA A 183 -12.48 9.87 13.09
C ALA A 183 -12.61 11.27 12.47
N VAL A 184 -11.49 12.01 12.33
CA VAL A 184 -11.49 13.36 11.74
C VAL A 184 -11.93 13.34 10.28
N ARG A 185 -11.42 12.39 9.48
CA ARG A 185 -11.75 12.32 8.03
C ARG A 185 -13.23 11.99 7.82
N TYR A 186 -13.70 10.98 8.53
CA TYR A 186 -14.99 10.36 8.27
C TYR A 186 -16.16 11.09 8.91
N SER A 187 -15.94 11.91 9.95
CA SER A 187 -16.99 12.72 10.56
C SER A 187 -17.26 14.00 9.76
N SER A 188 -18.51 14.23 9.34
CA SER A 188 -18.88 15.49 8.67
C SER A 188 -18.93 16.71 9.60
N THR A 189 -19.21 16.51 10.89
CA THR A 189 -19.39 17.60 11.88
C THR A 189 -18.64 17.32 13.18
N LEU A 190 -18.43 18.36 13.99
CA LEU A 190 -17.78 18.28 15.29
C LEU A 190 -18.53 17.35 16.26
N ASP A 191 -19.86 17.37 16.32
CA ASP A 191 -20.64 16.48 17.20
C ASP A 191 -20.45 14.99 16.86
N ILE A 192 -20.44 14.66 15.56
CA ILE A 192 -20.15 13.29 15.09
C ILE A 192 -18.72 12.89 15.48
N PHE A 193 -17.76 13.80 15.26
CA PHE A 193 -16.36 13.59 15.63
C PHE A 193 -16.19 13.38 17.15
N GLU A 194 -16.86 14.18 17.97
CA GLU A 194 -16.77 14.12 19.43
C GLU A 194 -17.44 12.87 20.02
N LYS A 195 -18.44 12.30 19.34
CA LYS A 195 -18.99 10.98 19.65
C LYS A 195 -17.96 9.88 19.37
N GLU A 196 -17.35 9.88 18.19
CA GLU A 196 -16.30 8.92 17.81
C GLU A 196 -15.04 9.06 18.69
N ARG A 197 -14.59 10.28 19.00
CA ARG A 197 -13.44 10.55 19.88
C ARG A 197 -13.65 9.94 21.28
N ARG A 198 -14.87 10.03 21.82
CA ARG A 198 -15.25 9.38 23.09
C ARG A 198 -15.29 7.86 22.96
N ALA A 199 -15.85 7.32 21.89
CA ALA A 199 -15.83 5.87 21.63
C ALA A 199 -14.40 5.32 21.54
N ILE A 200 -13.49 6.01 20.84
CA ILE A 200 -12.05 5.67 20.77
C ILE A 200 -11.41 5.71 22.15
N ARG A 201 -11.72 6.70 23.00
CA ARG A 201 -11.19 6.74 24.38
C ARG A 201 -11.66 5.53 25.19
N LEU A 202 -12.95 5.18 25.12
CA LEU A 202 -13.52 4.04 25.83
C LEU A 202 -12.92 2.72 25.35
N MET A 203 -12.78 2.53 24.03
CA MET A 203 -12.07 1.40 23.41
C MET A 203 -10.64 1.27 23.97
N LEU A 204 -9.86 2.35 24.01
CA LEU A 204 -8.48 2.31 24.50
C LEU A 204 -8.42 1.96 26.01
N LEU A 205 -9.30 2.53 26.83
CA LEU A 205 -9.40 2.20 28.26
C LEU A 205 -9.79 0.73 28.48
N TYR A 206 -10.75 0.22 27.71
CA TYR A 206 -11.18 -1.19 27.75
C TYR A 206 -10.03 -2.15 27.43
N ASN A 207 -9.13 -1.79 26.51
CA ASN A 207 -7.94 -2.56 26.15
C ASN A 207 -6.72 -2.27 27.07
N GLY A 208 -6.93 -1.66 28.24
CA GLY A 208 -5.92 -1.46 29.28
C GLY A 208 -4.92 -0.32 29.05
N TYR A 209 -5.19 0.61 28.13
CA TYR A 209 -4.28 1.74 27.88
C TYR A 209 -4.39 2.75 29.05
N PRO A 210 -3.27 3.14 29.70
CA PRO A 210 -3.31 4.12 30.80
C PRO A 210 -3.88 5.46 30.33
N SER A 211 -4.78 6.08 31.12
CA SER A 211 -5.37 7.38 30.76
C SER A 211 -4.31 8.42 30.41
N THR A 212 -3.25 8.53 31.21
CA THR A 212 -2.13 9.45 30.97
C THR A 212 -1.45 9.23 29.62
N TYR A 213 -1.33 7.99 29.15
CA TYR A 213 -0.80 7.66 27.83
C TYR A 213 -1.76 8.10 26.72
N ILE A 214 -3.06 7.83 26.88
CA ILE A 214 -4.10 8.30 25.96
C ILE A 214 -4.08 9.84 25.86
N ASP A 215 -4.02 10.53 27.01
CA ASP A 215 -4.05 12.00 27.11
C ASP A 215 -2.80 12.66 26.50
N ILE A 216 -1.63 12.03 26.62
CA ILE A 216 -0.40 12.46 25.91
C ILE A 216 -0.56 12.30 24.40
N HIS A 217 -1.06 11.16 23.92
CA HIS A 217 -1.19 10.90 22.48
C HIS A 217 -2.31 11.72 21.82
N PHE A 218 -3.43 11.95 22.51
CA PHE A 218 -4.48 12.88 22.08
C PHE A 218 -3.90 14.29 21.99
N ARG A 219 -3.24 14.81 23.04
CA ARG A 219 -2.60 16.14 23.01
C ARG A 219 -1.56 16.27 21.90
N LYS A 220 -0.78 15.22 21.60
CA LYS A 220 0.17 15.23 20.48
C LYS A 220 -0.51 15.27 19.12
N PHE A 221 -1.65 14.61 18.95
CA PHE A 221 -2.43 14.64 17.70
C PHE A 221 -3.04 16.03 17.49
N PHE A 222 -3.76 16.53 18.49
CA PHE A 222 -4.49 17.80 18.45
C PHE A 222 -3.60 19.04 18.57
N GLY A 223 -2.47 18.99 19.28
CA GLY A 223 -1.55 20.12 19.45
C GLY A 223 -0.86 20.59 18.17
N ASN A 224 -0.99 19.83 17.07
CA ASN A 224 -0.62 20.31 15.73
C ASN A 224 -1.68 21.25 15.13
N ALA A 225 -2.88 21.34 15.71
CA ALA A 225 -4.06 22.03 15.19
C ALA A 225 -4.77 22.95 16.22
N ILE A 226 -4.46 22.86 17.52
CA ILE A 226 -5.06 23.65 18.61
C ILE A 226 -3.96 24.42 19.35
N SER A 227 -4.28 25.61 19.86
CA SER A 227 -3.38 26.40 20.70
C SER A 227 -3.09 25.71 22.04
N GLN A 228 -1.91 25.94 22.62
CA GLN A 228 -1.33 25.09 23.67
C GLN A 228 -1.98 25.19 25.07
N SER A 229 -3.06 25.97 25.22
CA SER A 229 -3.54 26.47 26.52
C SER A 229 -4.47 25.54 27.31
N SER A 230 -5.05 24.50 26.70
CA SER A 230 -6.09 23.67 27.33
C SER A 230 -5.56 22.33 27.89
N MET A 231 -5.89 22.04 29.15
CA MET A 231 -5.46 20.80 29.84
C MET A 231 -6.01 19.52 29.17
N ILE A 232 -7.22 19.60 28.62
CA ILE A 232 -7.82 18.59 27.75
C ILE A 232 -7.76 19.14 26.33
N PRO A 233 -7.23 18.39 25.34
CA PRO A 233 -7.27 18.80 23.95
C PRO A 233 -8.70 18.58 23.42
N PHE A 234 -9.52 19.60 23.58
CA PHE A 234 -10.88 19.65 23.06
C PHE A 234 -10.93 20.65 21.89
N ILE A 235 -11.73 20.34 20.87
CA ILE A 235 -11.96 21.24 19.74
C ILE A 235 -13.24 21.99 20.06
N ASP A 236 -13.13 23.18 20.63
CA ASP A 236 -14.27 23.95 21.15
C ASP A 236 -15.19 24.52 20.04
N ASN A 237 -14.78 24.47 18.77
CA ASN A 237 -15.46 25.16 17.67
C ASN A 237 -15.44 24.34 16.37
N GLU A 238 -16.60 24.26 15.70
CA GLU A 238 -16.77 23.66 14.36
C GLU A 238 -15.75 24.19 13.35
N ASN A 239 -15.42 25.49 13.41
CA ASN A 239 -14.40 26.10 12.53
C ASN A 239 -12.99 25.52 12.76
N GLN A 240 -12.61 25.23 14.01
CA GLN A 240 -11.33 24.58 14.32
C GLN A 240 -11.33 23.12 13.82
N PHE A 241 -12.46 22.42 13.97
CA PHE A 241 -12.64 21.07 13.42
C PHE A 241 -12.49 21.06 11.90
N LEU A 242 -13.16 21.98 11.20
CA LEU A 242 -13.08 22.12 9.74
C LEU A 242 -11.67 22.46 9.26
N ILE A 243 -10.94 23.36 9.93
CA ILE A 243 -9.53 23.66 9.61
C ILE A 243 -8.65 22.41 9.76
N MET A 244 -8.77 21.69 10.87
CA MET A 244 -8.05 20.43 11.09
C MET A 244 -8.42 19.37 10.05
N ARG A 245 -9.72 19.21 9.75
CA ARG A 245 -10.25 18.24 8.79
C ARG A 245 -9.74 18.54 7.39
N ASN A 246 -9.83 19.79 6.93
CA ASN A 246 -9.34 20.20 5.61
C ASN A 246 -7.82 20.02 5.47
N ARG A 247 -7.05 20.16 6.56
CA ARG A 247 -5.61 19.84 6.58
C ARG A 247 -5.33 18.33 6.55
N LEU A 248 -6.16 17.50 7.19
CA LEU A 248 -5.92 16.07 7.34
C LEU A 248 -6.58 15.19 6.26
N LEU A 249 -7.62 15.67 5.56
CA LEU A 249 -8.28 15.01 4.43
C LEU A 249 -7.31 14.70 3.25
N PRO A 250 -6.57 15.68 2.67
CA PRO A 250 -5.77 15.45 1.47
C PRO A 250 -4.45 14.71 1.74
N LEU A 251 -4.10 14.47 3.00
CA LEU A 251 -2.86 13.78 3.36
C LEU A 251 -2.95 12.29 3.01
N ALA A 252 -2.55 11.92 1.80
CA ALA A 252 -2.36 10.52 1.42
C ALA A 252 -1.68 9.72 2.55
N SER A 253 -2.16 8.52 2.86
CA SER A 253 -1.51 7.61 3.80
C SER A 253 -0.08 7.31 3.34
N ALA A 254 0.79 6.82 4.24
CA ALA A 254 2.17 6.51 3.86
C ALA A 254 2.25 5.53 2.66
N LYS A 255 1.30 4.60 2.56
CA LYS A 255 1.16 3.64 1.47
C LYS A 255 0.63 4.30 0.18
N GLU A 256 -0.37 5.17 0.28
CA GLU A 256 -0.85 5.96 -0.87
C GLU A 256 0.23 6.88 -1.43
N ARG A 257 1.03 7.55 -0.57
CA ARG A 257 2.18 8.37 -1.02
C ARG A 257 3.21 7.54 -1.76
N GLU A 258 3.52 6.34 -1.27
CA GLU A 258 4.44 5.43 -1.94
C GLU A 258 3.90 5.03 -3.33
N THR A 259 2.61 4.70 -3.44
CA THR A 259 1.95 4.41 -4.72
C THR A 259 1.95 5.62 -5.66
N GLN A 260 1.60 6.81 -5.16
CA GLN A 260 1.62 8.07 -5.93
C GLN A 260 3.04 8.40 -6.45
N HIS A 261 4.07 8.24 -5.60
CA HIS A 261 5.47 8.40 -6.03
C HIS A 261 5.88 7.37 -7.08
N ARG A 262 5.44 6.11 -6.98
CA ARG A 262 5.69 5.08 -8.01
C ARG A 262 5.01 5.45 -9.33
N ILE A 263 3.75 5.89 -9.31
CA ILE A 263 2.99 6.32 -10.50
C ILE A 263 3.65 7.53 -11.16
N ALA A 264 4.01 8.55 -10.37
CA ALA A 264 4.71 9.74 -10.87
C ALA A 264 6.07 9.39 -11.51
N ALA A 265 6.83 8.47 -10.90
CA ALA A 265 8.09 7.99 -11.46
C ALA A 265 7.90 7.19 -12.78
N VAL A 266 6.79 6.47 -12.95
CA VAL A 266 6.46 5.81 -14.23
C VAL A 266 6.15 6.85 -15.32
N ARG A 267 5.28 7.84 -15.04
CA ARG A 267 4.94 8.90 -16.01
C ARG A 267 6.17 9.69 -16.47
N LEU A 268 7.04 10.08 -15.54
CA LEU A 268 8.30 10.76 -15.87
C LEU A 268 9.24 9.90 -16.73
N ASN A 269 9.21 8.56 -16.58
CA ASN A 269 9.97 7.62 -17.42
C ASN A 269 9.33 7.38 -18.81
N GLU A 270 8.06 7.75 -19.01
CA GLU A 270 7.37 7.71 -20.30
C GLU A 270 7.62 9.03 -21.05
N GLU A 271 7.42 10.18 -20.38
CA GLU A 271 7.73 11.52 -20.92
C GLU A 271 9.23 11.69 -21.30
N THR A 272 10.14 11.07 -20.53
CA THR A 272 11.57 11.06 -20.87
C THR A 272 11.95 10.09 -21.99
N LYS A 273 11.08 9.17 -22.41
CA LYS A 273 11.31 8.34 -23.62
C LYS A 273 10.95 9.10 -24.89
N ASP A 274 9.78 9.75 -24.93
CA ASP A 274 9.33 10.52 -26.10
C ASP A 274 10.24 11.70 -26.46
N THR A 275 10.96 12.24 -25.45
CA THR A 275 11.99 13.26 -25.66
C THR A 275 13.33 12.67 -26.13
N ASN A 276 13.78 11.53 -25.55
CA ASN A 276 15.07 10.91 -25.91
C ASN A 276 15.10 10.26 -27.31
N ASP A 277 13.96 9.90 -27.90
CA ASP A 277 13.92 9.36 -29.28
C ASP A 277 14.03 10.47 -30.36
N LYS A 278 13.91 11.75 -29.99
CA LYS A 278 14.18 12.89 -30.90
C LYS A 278 15.63 13.36 -30.91
N GLU A 279 16.39 13.16 -29.82
CA GLU A 279 17.75 13.73 -29.68
C GLU A 279 18.90 12.76 -29.99
N LYS A 280 18.64 11.48 -30.27
CA LYS A 280 19.70 10.47 -30.56
C LYS A 280 20.34 10.54 -31.96
N ARG A 281 20.28 11.69 -32.61
CA ARG A 281 21.15 12.06 -33.73
C ARG A 281 21.73 13.44 -33.49
N THR A 282 22.89 13.52 -32.85
CA THR A 282 24.15 14.19 -33.30
C THR A 282 25.14 14.28 -32.13
N ILE A 283 26.43 14.40 -32.46
CA ILE A 283 27.59 14.73 -31.59
C ILE A 283 28.27 13.55 -30.86
N ILE A 284 29.58 13.45 -31.16
CA ILE A 284 30.55 12.45 -30.74
C ILE A 284 31.56 13.13 -29.78
N THR A 285 32.28 12.33 -28.99
CA THR A 285 33.54 12.67 -28.26
C THR A 285 33.52 13.75 -27.16
N THR A 286 33.80 13.30 -25.93
CA THR A 286 35.00 13.78 -25.20
C THR A 286 35.45 12.77 -24.13
N ILE A 287 36.74 12.82 -23.78
CA ILE A 287 37.53 11.78 -23.07
C ILE A 287 37.48 11.98 -21.53
N PRO A 288 37.60 10.92 -20.69
CA PRO A 288 37.18 10.97 -19.28
C PRO A 288 38.20 11.57 -18.31
N LYS A 289 37.70 12.15 -17.20
CA LYS A 289 38.51 12.53 -16.03
C LYS A 289 38.63 11.39 -15.00
N GLN A 290 39.78 11.33 -14.36
CA GLN A 290 40.31 10.16 -13.67
C GLN A 290 39.71 9.87 -12.28
N ASN A 291 39.60 8.56 -12.00
CA ASN A 291 39.64 7.87 -10.70
C ASN A 291 39.65 8.70 -9.40
N LYS A 292 38.56 8.61 -8.62
CA LYS A 292 38.66 8.44 -7.16
C LYS A 292 38.55 6.94 -6.84
N GLN A 293 39.60 6.34 -6.30
CA GLN A 293 39.61 4.92 -5.94
C GLN A 293 38.55 4.60 -4.86
N ASN A 294 37.90 3.44 -5.00
CA ASN A 294 36.83 2.98 -4.11
C ASN A 294 37.35 2.69 -2.69
N LYS A 295 37.08 3.59 -1.74
CA LYS A 295 37.48 3.47 -0.32
C LYS A 295 36.73 2.37 0.47
N PHE A 296 35.85 1.61 -0.17
CA PHE A 296 34.91 0.66 0.46
C PHE A 296 35.07 -0.80 0.02
N ALA A 297 36.01 -1.12 -0.87
CA ALA A 297 36.06 -2.43 -1.54
C ALA A 297 36.25 -3.64 -0.60
N ASN A 298 36.90 -3.48 0.56
CA ASN A 298 37.23 -4.56 1.50
C ASN A 298 36.62 -4.36 2.91
N THR A 299 35.41 -3.80 3.03
CA THR A 299 34.78 -3.57 4.35
C THR A 299 33.37 -4.17 4.43
N LEU A 300 33.15 -5.03 5.42
CA LEU A 300 31.84 -5.64 5.70
C LEU A 300 31.18 -4.93 6.88
N PHE A 301 30.04 -4.28 6.66
CA PHE A 301 29.29 -3.57 7.70
C PHE A 301 28.12 -4.41 8.21
N LEU A 302 28.05 -4.63 9.53
CA LEU A 302 26.96 -5.36 10.17
C LEU A 302 26.34 -4.53 11.29
N HIS A 303 25.04 -4.26 11.17
CA HIS A 303 24.32 -3.37 12.07
C HIS A 303 23.17 -4.07 12.80
N TYR A 304 23.02 -3.77 14.09
CA TYR A 304 21.92 -4.26 14.91
C TYR A 304 21.27 -3.16 15.76
N THR A 305 20.02 -3.41 16.16
CA THR A 305 19.28 -2.55 17.11
C THR A 305 19.74 -2.87 18.52
N HIS A 306 20.19 -1.87 19.29
CA HIS A 306 20.73 -2.12 20.63
C HIS A 306 19.60 -2.41 21.63
N GLU A 307 19.61 -3.60 22.22
CA GLU A 307 18.81 -4.00 23.37
C GLU A 307 19.72 -4.44 24.52
N LYS A 308 19.29 -4.28 25.78
CA LYS A 308 20.11 -4.62 26.97
C LYS A 308 20.64 -6.07 26.92
N ARG A 309 19.83 -7.03 26.43
CA ARG A 309 20.20 -8.45 26.27
C ARG A 309 21.28 -8.71 25.21
N LEU A 310 21.55 -7.76 24.31
CA LEU A 310 22.51 -7.90 23.19
C LEU A 310 23.83 -7.13 23.42
N HIS A 311 24.15 -6.81 24.67
CA HIS A 311 25.36 -6.03 25.01
C HIS A 311 26.66 -6.77 24.63
N SER A 312 26.71 -8.10 24.82
CA SER A 312 27.82 -8.95 24.41
C SER A 312 27.89 -9.22 22.90
N MET A 313 26.80 -8.96 22.15
CA MET A 313 26.63 -9.46 20.79
C MET A 313 27.68 -8.93 19.82
N LYS A 314 28.14 -7.69 19.97
CA LYS A 314 29.27 -7.15 19.19
C LYS A 314 30.53 -8.04 19.28
N ARG A 315 30.89 -8.47 20.51
CA ARG A 315 32.06 -9.35 20.73
C ARG A 315 31.81 -10.76 20.20
N GLN A 316 30.59 -11.28 20.37
CA GLN A 316 30.21 -12.60 19.85
C GLN A 316 30.28 -12.65 18.32
N ILE A 317 29.77 -11.64 17.61
CA ILE A 317 29.82 -11.57 16.14
C ILE A 317 31.26 -11.53 15.62
N HIS A 318 32.16 -10.76 16.26
CA HIS A 318 33.58 -10.78 15.90
C HIS A 318 34.22 -12.16 16.15
N LYS A 319 33.91 -12.84 17.27
CA LYS A 319 34.41 -14.20 17.55
C LYS A 319 33.90 -15.24 16.55
N ILE A 320 32.61 -15.18 16.21
CA ILE A 320 32.00 -16.05 15.20
C ILE A 320 32.67 -15.80 13.85
N PHE A 321 32.76 -14.55 13.39
CA PHE A 321 33.39 -14.23 12.11
C PHE A 321 34.84 -14.73 12.03
N SER A 322 35.66 -14.50 13.06
CA SER A 322 37.04 -14.99 13.07
C SER A 322 37.15 -16.51 13.09
N GLY A 323 36.24 -17.22 13.76
CA GLY A 323 36.26 -18.69 13.84
C GLY A 323 35.66 -19.38 12.63
N THR A 324 34.63 -18.82 12.00
CA THR A 324 33.97 -19.41 10.81
C THR A 324 34.75 -19.16 9.53
N PHE A 325 35.49 -18.05 9.43
CA PHE A 325 36.16 -17.62 8.20
C PHE A 325 37.69 -17.68 8.26
N GLN A 326 38.25 -18.35 9.29
CA GLN A 326 39.65 -18.27 9.69
C GLN A 326 40.66 -18.51 8.54
N ASP A 327 40.34 -19.41 7.61
CA ASP A 327 41.19 -19.80 6.46
C ASP A 327 40.58 -19.42 5.10
N THR A 328 39.67 -18.45 5.06
CA THR A 328 38.95 -18.05 3.83
C THR A 328 39.32 -16.64 3.37
N LEU A 329 39.15 -16.35 2.06
CA LEU A 329 39.33 -15.01 1.51
C LEU A 329 38.47 -13.93 2.17
N ALA A 330 37.39 -14.31 2.87
CA ALA A 330 36.57 -13.39 3.65
C ALA A 330 37.32 -12.76 4.85
N MET A 331 38.40 -13.37 5.35
CA MET A 331 39.21 -12.78 6.43
C MET A 331 39.98 -11.52 6.00
N ASN A 332 40.13 -11.30 4.68
CA ASN A 332 40.66 -10.05 4.13
C ASN A 332 39.65 -8.87 4.17
N LEU A 333 38.40 -9.13 4.58
CA LEU A 333 37.38 -8.10 4.77
C LEU A 333 37.44 -7.52 6.18
N ARG A 334 37.52 -6.19 6.28
CA ARG A 334 37.40 -5.48 7.55
C ARG A 334 35.95 -5.50 8.02
N LEU A 335 35.64 -6.37 8.99
CA LEU A 335 34.32 -6.40 9.63
C LEU A 335 34.16 -5.19 10.58
N ILE A 336 33.09 -4.41 10.39
CA ILE A 336 32.68 -3.31 11.27
C ILE A 336 31.29 -3.60 11.83
N VAL A 337 31.22 -3.89 13.14
CA VAL A 337 29.96 -4.14 13.86
C VAL A 337 29.56 -2.93 14.71
N GLY A 338 28.40 -2.33 14.39
CA GLY A 338 27.94 -1.08 15.03
C GLY A 338 26.44 -1.06 15.31
N HIS A 339 26.05 -0.48 16.45
CA HIS A 339 24.64 -0.43 16.87
C HIS A 339 23.98 0.93 16.56
N ARG A 340 22.68 0.92 16.26
CA ARG A 340 21.96 2.11 15.74
C ARG A 340 21.84 3.32 16.67
N ASN A 341 22.08 3.19 17.97
CA ASN A 341 21.82 4.25 18.96
C ASN A 341 23.00 5.21 19.22
N HIS A 342 24.13 5.08 18.52
CA HIS A 342 25.28 5.97 18.74
C HIS A 342 25.19 7.23 17.87
N ARG A 343 25.18 8.42 18.51
CA ARG A 343 24.94 9.71 17.85
C ARG A 343 25.94 10.11 16.74
N ASN A 344 27.14 9.50 16.71
CA ASN A 344 28.23 9.94 15.82
C ASN A 344 28.46 9.05 14.58
N ILE A 345 27.64 8.01 14.35
CA ILE A 345 27.88 7.01 13.27
C ILE A 345 27.26 7.46 11.91
N GLY A 346 26.71 8.68 11.81
CA GLY A 346 26.00 9.17 10.62
C GLY A 346 26.76 9.08 9.29
N HIS A 347 28.10 9.11 9.31
CA HIS A 347 28.95 8.99 8.11
C HIS A 347 29.33 7.54 7.74
N GLU A 348 29.09 6.56 8.61
CA GLU A 348 29.36 5.13 8.36
C GLU A 348 28.08 4.34 8.01
N LEU A 349 26.89 4.97 8.16
CA LEU A 349 25.62 4.35 7.80
C LEU A 349 25.41 4.34 6.29
N ILE A 350 25.37 3.13 5.71
CA ILE A 350 24.82 2.92 4.36
C ILE A 350 23.36 3.43 4.37
N GLN A 351 23.06 4.44 3.55
CA GLN A 351 21.70 4.91 3.38
C GLN A 351 20.82 3.77 2.85
N LYS A 352 19.56 3.68 3.29
CA LYS A 352 18.64 2.57 2.98
C LYS A 352 18.37 2.32 1.48
N ARG A 353 18.84 3.18 0.59
CA ARG A 353 18.94 2.92 -0.85
C ARG A 353 20.42 3.00 -1.26
N PRO A 354 20.96 1.98 -1.95
CA PRO A 354 22.20 2.16 -2.70
C PRO A 354 22.03 3.36 -3.65
N THR A 355 23.06 4.19 -3.79
CA THR A 355 23.07 5.21 -4.84
C THR A 355 22.95 4.53 -6.21
N ALA A 356 22.24 5.15 -7.15
CA ALA A 356 21.93 4.53 -8.45
C ALA A 356 23.18 4.10 -9.26
N SER A 357 24.37 4.61 -8.92
CA SER A 357 25.67 4.17 -9.42
C SER A 357 26.03 2.72 -9.07
N ILE A 358 25.53 2.19 -7.95
CA ILE A 358 25.77 0.81 -7.48
C ILE A 358 24.85 -0.20 -8.19
N LEU A 359 23.69 0.26 -8.69
CA LEU A 359 22.68 -0.58 -9.36
C LEU A 359 22.86 -0.67 -10.88
N LYS A 360 23.88 -0.01 -11.44
CA LYS A 360 24.25 -0.21 -12.85
C LYS A 360 25.14 -1.45 -12.95
N PRO A 361 24.88 -2.38 -13.90
CA PRO A 361 25.75 -3.52 -14.12
C PRO A 361 27.14 -3.03 -14.56
N GLN A 362 28.13 -3.20 -13.69
CA GLN A 362 29.52 -3.04 -14.08
C GLN A 362 29.90 -4.23 -14.97
N GLN A 363 30.47 -3.96 -16.14
CA GLN A 363 31.01 -5.01 -17.01
C GLN A 363 32.17 -5.71 -16.30
N LEU A 364 31.90 -6.87 -15.72
CA LEU A 364 32.93 -7.77 -15.24
C LEU A 364 33.71 -8.31 -16.45
N PRO A 365 35.06 -8.30 -16.43
CA PRO A 365 35.85 -8.92 -17.49
C PRO A 365 35.57 -10.43 -17.53
N SER A 366 35.38 -10.95 -18.74
CA SER A 366 35.03 -12.34 -18.99
C SER A 366 36.22 -13.27 -18.74
N LYS A 367 36.15 -14.08 -17.66
CA LYS A 367 36.67 -15.46 -17.51
C LYS A 367 36.74 -15.88 -16.03
N VAL A 368 35.79 -16.70 -15.57
CA VAL A 368 36.04 -17.83 -14.64
C VAL A 368 35.04 -18.94 -15.00
N PHE A 369 35.52 -20.18 -15.09
CA PHE A 369 34.68 -21.35 -15.39
C PHE A 369 34.15 -22.03 -14.11
N LEU A 370 32.91 -22.54 -14.22
CA LEU A 370 32.28 -23.69 -13.54
C LEU A 370 32.95 -24.32 -12.30
N VAL A 371 32.17 -24.52 -11.24
CA VAL A 371 31.94 -25.85 -10.63
C VAL A 371 30.46 -25.97 -10.22
N ASN A 372 29.83 -27.11 -10.51
CA ASN A 372 28.48 -27.46 -10.05
C ASN A 372 28.53 -28.08 -8.63
N SER A 373 27.63 -27.68 -7.72
CA SER A 373 27.10 -28.60 -6.70
C SER A 373 25.80 -28.12 -6.03
N CYS A 374 24.82 -29.01 -6.12
CA CYS A 374 23.57 -29.21 -5.39
C CYS A 374 23.21 -28.39 -4.12
N LEU A 375 21.99 -27.85 -4.20
CA LEU A 375 20.85 -27.99 -3.25
C LEU A 375 20.72 -27.07 -2.00
N PRO A 376 19.48 -26.86 -1.50
CA PRO A 376 19.11 -25.82 -0.52
C PRO A 376 18.80 -26.37 0.89
N VAL A 377 18.49 -25.47 1.87
CA VAL A 377 17.45 -25.58 2.95
C VAL A 377 17.62 -24.41 3.97
N ILE A 378 16.62 -23.50 4.12
CA ILE A 378 15.73 -23.22 5.31
C ILE A 378 16.29 -23.56 6.72
N PHE A 379 16.03 -22.86 7.84
CA PHE A 379 14.97 -21.91 8.32
C PHE A 379 15.59 -20.62 8.94
N ASN A 380 14.93 -19.63 9.58
CA ASN A 380 13.61 -19.44 10.24
C ASN A 380 12.78 -18.29 9.64
#